data_AF-A0A962YFU9-F1
#
_entry.id   AF-A0A962YFU9-F1
#
_cell.length_a   1.000
_cell.length_b   1.000
_cell.length_c   1.000
_cell.angle_alpha   90.00
_cell.angle_beta   90.00
_cell.angle_gamma   90.00
#
_symmetry.space_group_name_H-M   'P 1'
#
loop_
_entity.id
_entity.type
_entity.pdbx_description
1 polymer ?
#
loop_
_entity_poly.entity_id
_entity_poly.type
_entity_poly.pdbx_seq_one_letter_code
_entity_poly.pdbx_strand_id
1 'polypeptide(L)'
;RADAPVKGKVALISGGGSGHEPLHGGLVGRGMLDAACPGQVFTSPTPDQMLAAAEAVDGGAGVLFIVKNYSGDVMNFEMAAEMYDGPNATVLTNDDVAVEDSLFTTGRRGVAGTLIVEKIVGAAAESGADLATCQALGSRVNEHTASMGVAFSSCTVPAAGKPTFEISAADMEMGVGIHGEPGRRRVPLASADAIAQELITAIMDDLKPAAGAKTLLLVNGFGATPLMELTLMYDAAERALGGRVAIVRSLVGNYVTSLDMAGCSLTLALLDDEMLNYWDAPVHTAALRWGC
;
A
#
# COMPACT_ATOMS: atom_id res chain seq x y z
N ARG A 1 5.69 17.65 3.67
CA ARG A 1 5.75 17.93 5.12
C ARG A 1 6.10 19.39 5.32
N ALA A 2 5.68 20.02 6.42
CA ALA A 2 5.78 21.48 6.60
C ALA A 2 7.21 22.01 6.74
N ASP A 3 8.14 21.16 7.14
CA ASP A 3 9.56 21.45 7.37
C ASP A 3 10.46 20.97 6.21
N ALA A 4 9.88 20.61 5.06
CA ALA A 4 10.64 20.35 3.85
C ALA A 4 11.18 21.65 3.21
N PRO A 5 12.30 21.61 2.45
CA PRO A 5 13.14 20.43 2.21
C PRO A 5 14.05 20.09 3.40
N VAL A 6 14.23 18.79 3.66
CA VAL A 6 15.14 18.30 4.72
C VAL A 6 16.53 18.08 4.14
N LYS A 7 17.49 18.93 4.52
CA LYS A 7 18.83 18.93 3.91
C LYS A 7 19.60 17.62 4.16
N GLY A 8 20.23 17.10 3.10
CA GLY A 8 21.08 15.92 3.15
C GLY A 8 20.33 14.59 3.31
N LYS A 9 19.00 14.60 3.15
CA LYS A 9 18.14 13.43 3.24
C LYS A 9 17.52 13.13 1.87
N VAL A 10 17.44 11.85 1.49
CA VAL A 10 16.64 11.43 0.32
C VAL A 10 15.19 11.84 0.54
N ALA A 11 14.59 12.51 -0.43
CA ALA A 11 13.19 12.91 -0.36
C ALA A 11 12.29 11.81 -0.90
N LEU A 12 11.26 11.41 -0.16
CA LEU A 12 10.30 10.39 -0.60
C LEU A 12 9.00 11.02 -1.09
N ILE A 13 8.56 10.60 -2.27
CA ILE A 13 7.31 11.05 -2.88
C ILE A 13 6.49 9.85 -3.34
N SER A 14 5.21 9.85 -3.00
CA SER A 14 4.23 8.98 -3.64
C SER A 14 3.00 9.79 -4.07
N GLY A 15 2.00 9.11 -4.61
CA GLY A 15 0.81 9.72 -5.18
C GLY A 15 -0.09 8.71 -5.88
N GLY A 16 -1.11 9.24 -6.52
CA GLY A 16 -2.12 8.48 -7.24
C GLY A 16 -3.50 9.14 -7.11
N GLY A 17 -4.53 8.42 -7.54
CA GLY A 17 -5.91 8.87 -7.39
C GLY A 17 -6.29 9.15 -5.93
N SER A 18 -7.14 10.14 -5.71
CA SER A 18 -7.84 10.32 -4.43
C SER A 18 -8.85 9.19 -4.20
N GLY A 19 -9.30 9.01 -2.96
CA GLY A 19 -10.28 7.97 -2.59
C GLY A 19 -9.68 6.75 -1.86
N HIS A 20 -8.39 6.81 -1.55
CA HIS A 20 -7.66 5.77 -0.80
C HIS A 20 -7.21 6.25 0.59
N GLU A 21 -7.74 7.37 1.06
CA GLU A 21 -7.30 8.01 2.30
C GLU A 21 -7.33 7.04 3.50
N PRO A 22 -6.27 6.99 4.33
CA PRO A 22 -5.19 7.98 4.45
C PRO A 22 -4.06 7.87 3.41
N LEU A 23 -4.01 6.85 2.56
CA LEU A 23 -3.04 6.75 1.47
C LEU A 23 -3.30 7.88 0.44
N HIS A 24 -2.34 8.75 0.09
CA HIS A 24 -0.99 8.93 0.61
C HIS A 24 -0.86 10.13 1.55
N GLY A 25 -1.80 11.08 1.48
CA GLY A 25 -1.69 12.37 2.16
C GLY A 25 -1.56 12.26 3.68
N GLY A 26 -2.22 11.26 4.29
CA GLY A 26 -2.12 10.99 5.72
C GLY A 26 -0.78 10.38 6.17
N LEU A 27 0.05 9.97 5.21
CA LEU A 27 1.35 9.32 5.41
C LEU A 27 2.53 10.30 5.19
N VAL A 28 2.25 11.58 4.95
CA VAL A 28 3.27 12.63 4.86
C VAL A 28 3.71 13.06 6.25
N GLY A 29 5.01 12.97 6.54
CA GLY A 29 5.58 13.33 7.82
C GLY A 29 6.93 12.69 8.11
N ARG A 30 7.45 12.90 9.32
CA ARG A 30 8.76 12.39 9.72
C ARG A 30 8.76 10.86 9.75
N GLY A 31 9.82 10.24 9.21
CA GLY A 31 9.97 8.78 9.15
C GLY A 31 9.08 8.08 8.10
N MET A 32 8.50 8.84 7.17
CA MET A 32 7.65 8.35 6.07
C MET A 32 7.77 9.29 4.85
N LEU A 33 6.69 9.64 4.15
CA LEU A 33 6.74 10.46 2.93
C LEU A 33 7.07 11.94 3.21
N ASP A 34 7.84 12.56 2.32
CA ASP A 34 8.09 14.01 2.33
C ASP A 34 7.02 14.78 1.55
N ALA A 35 6.47 14.21 0.49
CA ALA A 35 5.30 14.72 -0.22
C ALA A 35 4.39 13.61 -0.73
N ALA A 36 3.12 13.97 -0.96
CA ALA A 36 2.14 13.13 -1.64
C ALA A 36 1.47 13.95 -2.73
N CYS A 37 1.23 13.33 -3.89
CA CYS A 37 0.56 13.96 -5.03
C CYS A 37 -0.84 13.36 -5.23
N PRO A 38 -1.91 13.95 -4.66
CA PRO A 38 -3.27 13.48 -4.91
C PRO A 38 -3.76 13.95 -6.29
N GLY A 39 -4.23 13.01 -7.10
CA GLY A 39 -4.97 13.27 -8.34
C GLY A 39 -6.49 13.34 -8.09
N GLN A 40 -7.29 13.29 -9.16
CA GLN A 40 -8.74 13.16 -9.02
C GLN A 40 -9.11 11.78 -8.42
N VAL A 41 -10.37 11.58 -8.04
CA VAL A 41 -10.82 10.29 -7.49
C VAL A 41 -10.50 9.16 -8.48
N PHE A 42 -9.71 8.18 -8.04
CA PHE A 42 -9.22 7.05 -8.84
C PHE A 42 -8.49 7.43 -10.15
N THR A 43 -7.89 8.62 -10.20
CA THR A 43 -7.12 9.08 -11.37
C THR A 43 -5.77 9.62 -10.94
N SER A 44 -4.69 9.08 -11.52
CA SER A 44 -3.31 9.52 -11.29
C SER A 44 -3.14 11.05 -11.38
N PRO A 45 -2.31 11.67 -10.52
CA PRO A 45 -1.93 13.08 -10.66
C PRO A 45 -1.17 13.33 -11.98
N THR A 46 -1.06 14.59 -12.40
CA THR A 46 -0.30 14.95 -13.60
C THR A 46 1.22 14.99 -13.33
N PRO A 47 2.07 14.74 -14.35
CA PRO A 47 3.52 14.84 -14.22
C PRO A 47 4.01 16.17 -13.63
N ASP A 48 3.40 17.29 -14.05
CA ASP A 48 3.76 18.64 -13.55
C ASP A 48 3.56 18.77 -12.03
N GLN A 49 2.52 18.14 -11.47
CA GLN A 49 2.28 18.15 -10.03
C GLN A 49 3.36 17.39 -9.27
N MET A 50 3.82 16.26 -9.82
CA MET A 50 4.90 15.45 -9.24
C MET A 50 6.26 16.14 -9.36
N LEU A 51 6.54 16.79 -10.49
CA LEU A 51 7.74 17.61 -10.66
C LEU A 51 7.78 18.74 -9.63
N ALA A 52 6.68 19.49 -9.48
CA ALA A 52 6.60 20.57 -8.50
C ALA A 52 6.78 20.04 -7.05
N ALA A 53 6.27 18.85 -6.74
CA ALA A 53 6.50 18.22 -5.45
C ALA A 53 7.99 17.86 -5.26
N ALA A 54 8.63 17.24 -6.27
CA ALA A 54 10.05 16.89 -6.26
C ALA A 54 10.93 18.11 -6.00
N GLU A 55 10.73 19.19 -6.77
CA GLU A 55 11.45 20.46 -6.59
C GLU A 55 11.24 21.07 -5.20
N ALA A 56 10.02 20.95 -4.64
CA ALA A 56 9.70 21.51 -3.33
C ALA A 56 10.33 20.74 -2.16
N VAL A 57 10.50 19.42 -2.28
CA VAL A 57 11.03 18.59 -1.18
C VAL A 57 12.50 18.19 -1.32
N ASP A 58 13.13 18.51 -2.44
CA ASP A 58 14.54 18.16 -2.70
C ASP A 58 15.50 18.72 -1.63
N GLY A 59 16.03 17.80 -0.83
CA GLY A 59 17.02 18.03 0.22
C GLY A 59 18.47 18.11 -0.27
N GLY A 60 18.72 17.88 -1.55
CA GLY A 60 20.06 17.78 -2.16
C GLY A 60 20.67 16.38 -2.10
N ALA A 61 19.90 15.35 -1.78
CA ALA A 61 20.35 13.94 -1.74
C ALA A 61 19.56 13.03 -2.71
N GLY A 62 18.77 13.63 -3.60
CA GLY A 62 17.95 12.93 -4.59
C GLY A 62 16.52 12.63 -4.12
N VAL A 63 15.69 12.22 -5.07
CA VAL A 63 14.25 11.97 -4.89
C VAL A 63 13.92 10.52 -5.21
N LEU A 64 13.23 9.85 -4.30
CA LEU A 64 12.69 8.50 -4.53
C LEU A 64 11.19 8.58 -4.75
N PHE A 65 10.75 8.15 -5.93
CA PHE A 65 9.35 7.95 -6.27
C PHE A 65 8.90 6.54 -5.87
N ILE A 66 7.89 6.42 -5.03
CA ILE A 66 7.22 5.15 -4.71
C ILE A 66 5.91 5.13 -5.49
N VAL A 67 5.79 4.21 -6.44
CA VAL A 67 4.73 4.21 -7.46
C VAL A 67 3.92 2.94 -7.36
N LYS A 68 2.60 3.04 -7.27
CA LYS A 68 1.71 1.87 -7.34
C LYS A 68 1.63 1.39 -8.78
N ASN A 69 1.64 0.08 -8.99
CA ASN A 69 1.56 -0.47 -10.35
C ASN A 69 0.13 -0.37 -10.93
N TYR A 70 -0.16 0.82 -11.46
CA TYR A 70 -1.32 1.16 -12.27
C TYR A 70 -0.83 1.93 -13.48
N SER A 71 -1.35 1.64 -14.67
CA SER A 71 -0.82 2.19 -15.93
C SER A 71 -0.75 3.72 -15.93
N GLY A 72 -1.77 4.40 -15.39
CA GLY A 72 -1.78 5.85 -15.27
C GLY A 72 -0.80 6.39 -14.22
N ASP A 73 -0.58 5.67 -13.13
CA ASP A 73 0.43 6.04 -12.12
C ASP A 73 1.83 5.88 -12.73
N VAL A 74 2.14 4.71 -13.31
CA VAL A 74 3.44 4.40 -13.93
C VAL A 74 3.80 5.43 -14.99
N MET A 75 2.89 5.68 -15.95
CA MET A 75 3.15 6.61 -17.05
C MET A 75 3.41 8.04 -16.53
N ASN A 76 2.59 8.55 -15.61
CA ASN A 76 2.74 9.93 -15.16
C ASN A 76 3.96 10.12 -14.25
N PHE A 77 4.29 9.15 -13.40
CA PHE A 77 5.50 9.21 -12.57
C PHE A 77 6.78 9.03 -13.39
N GLU A 78 6.77 8.20 -14.44
CA GLU A 78 7.90 8.06 -15.36
C GLU A 78 8.17 9.38 -16.08
N MET A 79 7.13 10.04 -16.61
CA MET A 79 7.26 11.38 -17.20
C MET A 79 7.81 12.41 -16.20
N ALA A 80 7.32 12.41 -14.95
CA ALA A 80 7.81 13.32 -13.93
C ALA A 80 9.29 13.07 -13.57
N ALA A 81 9.70 11.80 -13.54
CA ALA A 81 11.09 11.40 -13.29
C ALA A 81 12.03 11.84 -14.43
N GLU A 82 11.58 11.79 -15.68
CA GLU A 82 12.32 12.31 -16.85
C GLU A 82 12.41 13.83 -16.87
N MET A 83 11.38 14.53 -16.37
CA MET A 83 11.33 15.99 -16.32
C MET A 83 12.17 16.59 -15.19
N TYR A 84 12.48 15.83 -14.14
CA TYR A 84 13.21 16.32 -12.97
C TYR A 84 14.74 16.29 -13.20
N ASP A 85 15.40 17.44 -13.05
CA ASP A 85 16.83 17.61 -13.33
C ASP A 85 17.76 16.94 -12.29
N GLY A 86 17.24 16.56 -11.12
CA GLY A 86 18.03 15.99 -10.03
C GLY A 86 18.13 14.46 -10.07
N PRO A 87 19.05 13.85 -9.28
CA PRO A 87 19.11 12.41 -9.12
C PRO A 87 17.79 11.86 -8.61
N ASN A 88 17.19 10.93 -9.34
CA ASN A 88 15.96 10.27 -8.93
C ASN A 88 16.00 8.76 -9.17
N ALA A 89 15.14 8.06 -8.46
CA ALA A 89 14.94 6.63 -8.59
C ALA A 89 13.47 6.28 -8.33
N THR A 90 13.06 5.09 -8.76
CA THR A 90 11.68 4.61 -8.61
C THR A 90 11.65 3.24 -7.95
N VAL A 91 10.70 3.05 -7.03
CA VAL A 91 10.26 1.76 -6.52
C VAL A 91 8.82 1.54 -6.97
N LEU A 92 8.60 0.53 -7.80
CA LEU A 92 7.27 0.14 -8.26
C LEU A 92 6.70 -0.91 -7.30
N THR A 93 5.54 -0.64 -6.70
CA THR A 93 4.87 -1.58 -5.79
C THR A 93 3.81 -2.39 -6.52
N ASN A 94 3.82 -3.71 -6.35
CA ASN A 94 2.97 -4.66 -7.09
C ASN A 94 2.58 -5.89 -6.24
N ASP A 95 2.21 -5.65 -4.98
CA ASP A 95 2.00 -6.66 -3.94
C ASP A 95 0.70 -7.48 -4.07
N ASP A 96 -0.24 -7.12 -4.95
CA ASP A 96 -1.51 -7.86 -5.07
C ASP A 96 -1.35 -9.21 -5.78
N VAL A 97 -1.61 -10.34 -5.09
CA VAL A 97 -1.53 -11.72 -5.64
C VAL A 97 -2.79 -12.16 -6.39
N ALA A 98 -3.85 -11.34 -6.41
CA ALA A 98 -5.14 -11.76 -6.95
C ALA A 98 -5.14 -11.98 -8.48
N VAL A 99 -4.37 -11.18 -9.21
CA VAL A 99 -4.39 -11.12 -10.68
C VAL A 99 -3.03 -10.70 -11.23
N GLU A 100 -2.59 -11.36 -12.32
CA GLU A 100 -1.38 -10.99 -13.06
C GLU A 100 -1.62 -9.90 -14.10
N ASP A 101 -2.86 -9.67 -14.56
CA ASP A 101 -3.24 -8.53 -15.42
C ASP A 101 -4.65 -8.06 -15.02
N SER A 102 -4.91 -6.75 -15.07
CA SER A 102 -6.21 -6.17 -14.71
C SER A 102 -6.63 -5.01 -15.63
N LEU A 103 -7.83 -4.44 -15.42
CA LEU A 103 -8.39 -3.37 -16.26
C LEU A 103 -7.46 -2.16 -16.41
N PHE A 104 -6.66 -1.85 -15.39
CA PHE A 104 -5.80 -0.67 -15.35
C PHE A 104 -4.33 -0.99 -15.07
N THR A 105 -3.92 -2.26 -15.14
CA THR A 105 -2.55 -2.68 -14.79
C THR A 105 -2.08 -3.83 -15.68
N THR A 106 -0.84 -3.72 -16.15
CA THR A 106 -0.05 -4.85 -16.67
C THR A 106 0.81 -5.41 -15.53
N GLY A 107 0.74 -6.71 -15.27
CA GLY A 107 1.32 -7.28 -14.05
C GLY A 107 0.41 -7.13 -12.82
N ARG A 108 0.97 -7.41 -11.65
CA ARG A 108 0.27 -7.32 -10.35
C ARG A 108 0.01 -5.86 -9.94
N ARG A 109 -1.12 -5.59 -9.29
CA ARG A 109 -1.48 -4.25 -8.78
C ARG A 109 -0.68 -3.90 -7.53
N GLY A 110 -0.43 -2.61 -7.30
CA GLY A 110 0.11 -2.09 -6.03
C GLY A 110 -1.01 -1.67 -5.09
N VAL A 111 -1.12 -2.29 -3.91
CA VAL A 111 -2.23 -2.09 -2.97
C VAL A 111 -1.72 -1.77 -1.56
N ALA A 112 -2.19 -2.46 -0.52
CA ALA A 112 -1.89 -2.13 0.87
C ALA A 112 -0.42 -2.32 1.28
N GLY A 113 0.35 -3.13 0.54
CA GLY A 113 1.80 -3.29 0.74
C GLY A 113 2.60 -2.02 0.47
N THR A 114 2.08 -1.09 -0.34
CA THR A 114 2.72 0.21 -0.58
C THR A 114 2.98 0.97 0.72
N LEU A 115 2.06 0.95 1.69
CA LEU A 115 2.25 1.59 2.99
C LEU A 115 3.48 1.04 3.73
N ILE A 116 3.74 -0.26 3.62
CA ILE A 116 4.87 -0.92 4.29
C ILE A 116 6.18 -0.46 3.66
N VAL A 117 6.23 -0.38 2.33
CA VAL A 117 7.36 0.18 1.58
C VAL A 117 7.63 1.62 2.02
N GLU A 118 6.60 2.47 2.06
CA GLU A 118 6.74 3.87 2.45
C GLU A 118 7.26 4.04 3.88
N LYS A 119 6.77 3.23 4.82
CA LYS A 119 7.20 3.31 6.22
C LYS A 119 8.64 2.86 6.40
N ILE A 120 9.03 1.73 5.82
CA ILE A 120 10.37 1.18 5.98
C ILE A 120 11.41 2.05 5.28
N VAL A 121 11.14 2.44 4.03
CA VAL A 121 12.08 3.28 3.26
C VAL A 121 12.14 4.70 3.81
N GLY A 122 11.02 5.25 4.30
CA GLY A 122 11.01 6.56 4.94
C GLY A 122 11.84 6.61 6.22
N ALA A 123 11.84 5.51 7.00
CA ALA A 123 12.73 5.38 8.15
C ALA A 123 14.21 5.26 7.74
N ALA A 124 14.52 4.52 6.68
CA ALA A 124 15.87 4.42 6.15
C ALA A 124 16.40 5.79 5.67
N ALA A 125 15.58 6.53 4.92
CA ALA A 125 15.90 7.89 4.49
C ALA A 125 16.12 8.83 5.69
N GLU A 126 15.26 8.78 6.71
CA GLU A 126 15.43 9.56 7.95
C GLU A 126 16.72 9.19 8.71
N SER A 127 17.24 7.97 8.54
CA SER A 127 18.54 7.56 9.10
C SER A 127 19.76 7.99 8.26
N GLY A 128 19.52 8.64 7.12
CA GLY A 128 20.57 9.16 6.22
C GLY A 128 21.03 8.18 5.15
N ALA A 129 20.25 7.13 4.86
CA ALA A 129 20.52 6.24 3.74
C ALA A 129 20.50 7.02 2.41
N ASP A 130 21.39 6.65 1.48
CA ASP A 130 21.45 7.27 0.15
C ASP A 130 20.34 6.75 -0.78
N LEU A 131 20.17 7.41 -1.94
CA LEU A 131 19.09 7.13 -2.88
C LEU A 131 19.10 5.68 -3.38
N ALA A 132 20.28 5.14 -3.69
CA ALA A 132 20.43 3.77 -4.18
C ALA A 132 20.07 2.75 -3.10
N THR A 133 20.47 2.99 -1.84
CA THR A 133 20.12 2.15 -0.69
C THR A 133 18.61 2.20 -0.43
N CYS A 134 17.99 3.38 -0.51
CA CYS A 134 16.55 3.52 -0.35
C CYS A 134 15.77 2.79 -1.46
N GLN A 135 16.22 2.90 -2.72
CA GLN A 135 15.61 2.17 -3.83
C GLN A 135 15.75 0.65 -3.65
N ALA A 136 16.95 0.16 -3.35
CA ALA A 136 17.20 -1.26 -3.17
C ALA A 136 16.38 -1.84 -2.00
N LEU A 137 16.31 -1.12 -0.88
CA LEU A 137 15.47 -1.50 0.26
C LEU A 137 13.99 -1.52 -0.12
N GLY A 138 13.49 -0.51 -0.84
CA GLY A 138 12.10 -0.46 -1.26
C GLY A 138 11.71 -1.61 -2.18
N SER A 139 12.55 -1.93 -3.18
CA SER A 139 12.35 -3.10 -4.04
C SER A 139 12.34 -4.39 -3.23
N ARG A 140 13.26 -4.54 -2.28
CA ARG A 140 13.37 -5.71 -1.41
C ARG A 140 12.12 -5.87 -0.52
N VAL A 141 11.62 -4.78 0.08
CA VAL A 141 10.38 -4.81 0.87
C VAL A 141 9.19 -5.22 -0.02
N ASN A 142 9.10 -4.66 -1.22
CA ASN A 142 8.02 -4.99 -2.16
C ASN A 142 8.06 -6.48 -2.57
N GLU A 143 9.22 -7.03 -2.92
CA GLU A 143 9.40 -8.46 -3.25
C GLU A 143 9.04 -9.41 -2.09
N HIS A 144 9.11 -8.91 -0.85
CA HIS A 144 8.82 -9.66 0.36
C HIS A 144 7.42 -9.37 0.93
N THR A 145 6.56 -8.69 0.16
CA THR A 145 5.21 -8.29 0.58
C THR A 145 4.17 -8.80 -0.41
N ALA A 146 3.13 -9.43 0.10
CA ALA A 146 2.01 -9.91 -0.70
C ALA A 146 0.66 -9.61 -0.03
N SER A 147 -0.33 -9.27 -0.87
CA SER A 147 -1.66 -8.82 -0.47
C SER A 147 -2.76 -9.49 -1.27
N MET A 148 -3.92 -9.69 -0.64
CA MET A 148 -5.14 -10.08 -1.37
C MET A 148 -6.37 -9.49 -0.69
N GLY A 149 -7.31 -8.99 -1.50
CA GLY A 149 -8.53 -8.32 -1.06
C GLY A 149 -9.82 -9.12 -1.27
N VAL A 150 -10.86 -8.77 -0.52
CA VAL A 150 -12.24 -9.20 -0.71
C VAL A 150 -13.20 -8.02 -0.51
N ALA A 151 -14.24 -7.93 -1.34
CA ALA A 151 -15.31 -6.94 -1.20
C ALA A 151 -16.68 -7.59 -1.03
N PHE A 152 -17.52 -6.96 -0.20
CA PHE A 152 -18.92 -7.30 0.04
C PHE A 152 -19.88 -6.28 -0.60
N SER A 153 -19.37 -5.09 -0.91
CA SER A 153 -20.06 -4.09 -1.72
C SER A 153 -19.09 -3.50 -2.74
N SER A 154 -19.61 -2.82 -3.76
CA SER A 154 -18.82 -1.92 -4.59
C SER A 154 -18.66 -0.57 -3.90
N CYS A 155 -17.71 0.25 -4.37
CA CYS A 155 -17.57 1.66 -4.03
C CYS A 155 -18.36 2.55 -4.98
N THR A 156 -18.73 3.76 -4.53
CA THR A 156 -19.38 4.79 -5.35
C THR A 156 -18.41 5.93 -5.62
N VAL A 157 -17.95 6.07 -6.87
CA VAL A 157 -17.20 7.25 -7.30
C VAL A 157 -18.15 8.46 -7.32
N PRO A 158 -17.86 9.57 -6.58
CA PRO A 158 -18.80 10.69 -6.46
C PRO A 158 -19.23 11.29 -7.79
N ALA A 159 -18.31 11.38 -8.76
CA ALA A 159 -18.60 11.90 -10.09
C ALA A 159 -19.54 10.99 -10.92
N ALA A 160 -19.52 9.68 -10.66
CA ALA A 160 -20.39 8.71 -11.33
C ALA A 160 -21.78 8.61 -10.65
N GLY A 161 -21.86 8.85 -9.34
CA GLY A 161 -23.10 8.85 -8.56
C GLY A 161 -23.79 7.48 -8.44
N LYS A 162 -23.10 6.40 -8.84
CA LYS A 162 -23.56 5.01 -8.77
C LYS A 162 -22.39 4.06 -8.47
N PRO A 163 -22.64 2.86 -7.95
CA PRO A 163 -21.60 1.86 -7.71
C PRO A 163 -20.78 1.54 -8.98
N THR A 164 -19.48 1.27 -8.81
CA THR A 164 -18.59 0.91 -9.94
C THR A 164 -18.91 -0.45 -10.54
N PHE A 165 -19.45 -1.37 -9.73
CA PHE A 165 -19.99 -2.65 -10.16
C PHE A 165 -21.19 -3.06 -9.29
N GLU A 166 -22.04 -3.94 -9.82
CA GLU A 166 -23.15 -4.50 -9.07
C GLU A 166 -22.73 -5.79 -8.35
N ILE A 167 -23.06 -5.91 -7.06
CA ILE A 167 -22.89 -7.14 -6.27
C ILE A 167 -24.08 -7.31 -5.34
N SER A 168 -24.54 -8.56 -5.17
CA SER A 168 -25.68 -8.86 -4.30
C SER A 168 -25.22 -9.03 -2.85
N ALA A 169 -26.13 -8.83 -1.90
CA ALA A 169 -25.84 -9.07 -0.48
C ALA A 169 -25.55 -10.55 -0.13
N ALA A 170 -25.78 -11.48 -1.07
CA ALA A 170 -25.49 -12.89 -0.90
C ALA A 170 -24.10 -13.29 -1.46
N ASP A 171 -23.39 -12.35 -2.08
CA ASP A 171 -22.13 -12.59 -2.76
C ASP A 171 -20.98 -11.76 -2.18
N MET A 172 -19.76 -12.18 -2.47
CA MET A 172 -18.53 -11.45 -2.24
C MET A 172 -17.63 -11.53 -3.49
N GLU A 173 -16.82 -10.50 -3.70
CA GLU A 173 -15.89 -10.37 -4.82
C GLU A 173 -14.47 -10.65 -4.31
N MET A 174 -13.90 -11.80 -4.71
CA MET A 174 -12.56 -12.21 -4.30
C MET A 174 -11.50 -11.62 -5.22
N GLY A 175 -10.45 -11.07 -4.63
CA GLY A 175 -9.33 -10.47 -5.36
C GLY A 175 -9.67 -9.10 -5.97
N VAL A 176 -10.55 -8.34 -5.32
CA VAL A 176 -10.93 -6.97 -5.74
C VAL A 176 -9.72 -6.02 -5.66
N GLY A 177 -9.66 -5.05 -6.58
CA GLY A 177 -8.67 -3.97 -6.55
C GLY A 177 -9.14 -2.75 -5.76
N ILE A 178 -8.28 -1.75 -5.60
CA ILE A 178 -8.59 -0.55 -4.81
C ILE A 178 -9.36 0.54 -5.58
N HIS A 179 -9.52 0.44 -6.91
CA HIS A 179 -10.32 1.39 -7.70
C HIS A 179 -11.72 0.84 -8.04
N GLY A 180 -12.16 -0.19 -7.32
CA GLY A 180 -13.42 -0.87 -7.60
C GLY A 180 -13.39 -1.64 -8.92
N GLU A 181 -12.21 -2.06 -9.39
CA GLU A 181 -12.10 -3.03 -10.47
C GLU A 181 -12.69 -4.37 -10.02
N PRO A 182 -13.41 -5.10 -10.91
CA PRO A 182 -13.86 -6.46 -10.60
C PRO A 182 -12.70 -7.31 -10.12
N GLY A 183 -13.00 -8.19 -9.16
CA GLY A 183 -12.01 -9.12 -8.65
C GLY A 183 -11.75 -10.25 -9.63
N ARG A 184 -11.03 -11.26 -9.16
CA ARG A 184 -10.79 -12.49 -9.90
C ARG A 184 -12.09 -13.26 -10.14
N ARG A 185 -12.97 -13.29 -9.13
CA ARG A 185 -14.24 -14.02 -9.19
C ARG A 185 -15.23 -13.56 -8.12
N ARG A 186 -16.50 -13.67 -8.48
CA ARG A 186 -17.62 -13.57 -7.54
C ARG A 186 -18.00 -14.95 -6.99
N VAL A 187 -18.26 -15.02 -5.69
CA VAL A 187 -18.72 -16.23 -5.01
C VAL A 187 -19.73 -15.92 -3.91
N PRO A 188 -20.51 -16.92 -3.44
CA PRO A 188 -21.38 -16.73 -2.29
C PRO A 188 -20.62 -16.26 -1.05
N LEU A 189 -21.27 -15.43 -0.24
CA LEU A 189 -20.74 -14.97 1.03
C LEU A 189 -20.33 -16.16 1.91
N ALA A 190 -19.11 -16.11 2.44
CA ALA A 190 -18.55 -17.14 3.30
C ALA A 190 -18.28 -16.61 4.71
N SER A 191 -17.92 -17.51 5.63
CA SER A 191 -17.47 -17.12 6.97
C SER A 191 -16.12 -16.40 6.92
N ALA A 192 -15.83 -15.57 7.92
CA ALA A 192 -14.53 -14.92 8.07
C ALA A 192 -13.36 -15.92 8.04
N ASP A 193 -13.53 -17.10 8.67
CA ASP A 193 -12.54 -18.18 8.66
C ASP A 193 -12.24 -18.69 7.26
N ALA A 194 -13.28 -18.92 6.45
CA ALA A 194 -13.11 -19.40 5.08
C ALA A 194 -12.46 -18.34 4.19
N ILE A 195 -12.86 -17.07 4.36
CA ILE A 195 -12.27 -15.93 3.65
C ILE A 195 -10.79 -15.79 4.01
N ALA A 196 -10.46 -15.74 5.31
CA ALA A 196 -9.10 -15.61 5.79
C ALA A 196 -8.22 -16.77 5.31
N GLN A 197 -8.74 -18.01 5.33
CA GLN A 197 -8.03 -19.18 4.84
C GLN A 197 -7.67 -19.04 3.35
N GLU A 198 -8.59 -18.57 2.52
CA GLU A 198 -8.32 -18.40 1.10
C GLU A 198 -7.28 -17.30 0.85
N LEU A 199 -7.46 -16.12 1.45
CA LEU A 199 -6.55 -14.99 1.30
C LEU A 199 -5.13 -15.34 1.79
N ILE A 200 -5.01 -15.93 2.98
CA ILE A 200 -3.72 -16.33 3.55
C ILE A 200 -3.06 -17.44 2.73
N THR A 201 -3.81 -18.42 2.22
CA THR A 201 -3.23 -19.45 1.35
C THR A 201 -2.61 -18.83 0.11
N ALA A 202 -3.32 -17.94 -0.59
CA ALA A 202 -2.79 -17.27 -1.78
C ALA A 202 -1.51 -16.45 -1.48
N ILE A 203 -1.51 -15.70 -0.38
CA ILE A 203 -0.36 -14.91 0.07
C ILE A 203 0.84 -15.81 0.42
N MET A 204 0.62 -16.91 1.13
CA MET A 204 1.68 -17.84 1.54
C MET A 204 2.24 -18.63 0.35
N ASP A 205 1.40 -18.97 -0.63
CA ASP A 205 1.82 -19.67 -1.85
C ASP A 205 2.68 -18.78 -2.76
N ASP A 206 2.46 -17.47 -2.74
CA ASP A 206 3.30 -16.48 -3.42
C ASP A 206 4.63 -16.27 -2.70
N LEU A 207 4.58 -15.93 -1.40
CA LEU A 207 5.77 -15.59 -0.61
C LEU A 207 6.67 -16.79 -0.26
N LYS A 208 6.08 -17.99 -0.14
CA LYS A 208 6.77 -19.24 0.25
C LYS A 208 7.73 -19.07 1.43
N PRO A 209 7.27 -18.51 2.57
CA PRO A 209 8.17 -18.16 3.66
C PRO A 209 8.76 -19.40 4.34
N ALA A 210 9.96 -19.23 4.89
CA ALA A 210 10.54 -20.24 5.78
C ALA A 210 9.69 -20.38 7.05
N ALA A 211 9.68 -21.58 7.63
CA ALA A 211 8.99 -21.84 8.89
C ALA A 211 9.50 -20.90 9.99
N GLY A 212 8.57 -20.21 10.67
CA GLY A 212 8.89 -19.26 11.74
C GLY A 212 9.47 -17.93 11.27
N ALA A 213 9.43 -17.62 9.96
CA ALA A 213 9.80 -16.30 9.46
C ALA A 213 9.02 -15.19 10.20
N LYS A 214 9.71 -14.10 10.52
CA LYS A 214 9.10 -12.93 11.16
C LYS A 214 8.26 -12.19 10.13
N THR A 215 7.03 -11.86 10.48
CA THR A 215 6.10 -11.18 9.58
C THR A 215 5.45 -9.97 10.23
N LEU A 216 5.12 -9.00 9.40
CA LEU A 216 4.08 -8.02 9.67
C LEU A 216 2.78 -8.48 9.04
N LEU A 217 1.69 -8.47 9.81
CA LEU A 217 0.33 -8.69 9.32
C LEU A 217 -0.45 -7.37 9.32
N LEU A 218 -0.83 -6.90 8.14
CA LEU A 218 -1.73 -5.75 7.98
C LEU A 218 -3.13 -6.27 7.58
N VAL A 219 -4.11 -5.97 8.43
CA VAL A 219 -5.55 -6.17 8.15
C VAL A 219 -6.15 -4.81 7.82
N ASN A 220 -6.34 -4.58 6.52
CA ASN A 220 -6.75 -3.29 6.00
C ASN A 220 -8.23 -3.29 5.59
N GLY A 221 -9.03 -2.38 6.12
CA GLY A 221 -10.40 -2.17 5.66
C GLY A 221 -10.46 -1.24 4.46
N PHE A 222 -11.42 -1.49 3.55
CA PHE A 222 -11.59 -0.67 2.35
C PHE A 222 -12.46 0.58 2.54
N GLY A 223 -12.94 0.84 3.75
CA GLY A 223 -13.72 2.03 4.06
C GLY A 223 -14.88 1.72 4.99
N ALA A 224 -15.85 0.95 4.51
CA ALA A 224 -17.13 0.73 5.21
C ALA A 224 -17.17 -0.47 6.15
N THR A 225 -16.07 -1.24 6.27
CA THR A 225 -16.00 -2.38 7.20
C THR A 225 -15.79 -1.90 8.64
N PRO A 226 -16.67 -2.25 9.60
CA PRO A 226 -16.51 -1.89 11.00
C PRO A 226 -15.18 -2.41 11.58
N LEU A 227 -14.55 -1.60 12.45
CA LEU A 227 -13.28 -1.99 13.09
C LEU A 227 -13.37 -3.32 13.84
N MET A 228 -14.52 -3.62 14.47
CA MET A 228 -14.74 -4.91 15.15
C MET A 228 -14.67 -6.11 14.20
N GLU A 229 -15.11 -5.95 12.95
CA GLU A 229 -15.04 -7.00 11.93
C GLU A 229 -13.61 -7.15 11.40
N LEU A 230 -12.84 -6.05 11.31
CA LEU A 230 -11.41 -6.12 11.00
C LEU A 230 -10.63 -6.85 12.11
N THR A 231 -10.99 -6.66 13.39
CA THR A 231 -10.41 -7.42 14.50
C THR A 231 -10.80 -8.91 14.44
N LEU A 232 -12.04 -9.23 14.06
CA LEU A 232 -12.45 -10.62 13.79
C LEU A 232 -11.62 -11.23 12.64
N MET A 233 -11.41 -10.48 11.56
CA MET A 233 -10.60 -10.92 10.43
C MET A 233 -9.12 -11.12 10.82
N TYR A 234 -8.59 -10.30 11.73
CA TYR A 234 -7.26 -10.53 12.31
C TYR A 234 -7.18 -11.89 13.02
N ASP A 235 -8.12 -12.20 13.91
CA ASP A 235 -8.17 -13.50 14.60
C ASP A 235 -8.27 -14.67 13.61
N ALA A 236 -9.13 -14.55 12.60
CA ALA A 236 -9.29 -15.56 11.55
C ALA A 236 -8.00 -15.73 10.73
N ALA A 237 -7.30 -14.65 10.39
CA ALA A 237 -6.03 -14.68 9.67
C ALA A 237 -4.91 -15.31 10.50
N GLU A 238 -4.81 -15.00 11.79
CA GLU A 238 -3.83 -15.60 12.71
C GLU A 238 -4.05 -17.11 12.82
N ARG A 239 -5.31 -17.56 13.00
CA ARG A 239 -5.66 -18.98 13.00
C ARG A 239 -5.36 -19.66 11.67
N ALA A 240 -5.66 -19.00 10.55
CA ALA A 240 -5.33 -19.51 9.22
C ALA A 240 -3.82 -19.66 9.01
N LEU A 241 -2.99 -18.72 9.49
CA LEU A 241 -1.53 -18.84 9.46
C LEU A 241 -1.04 -20.04 10.28
N GLY A 242 -1.72 -20.38 11.37
CA GLY A 242 -1.51 -21.64 12.11
C GLY A 242 -0.09 -21.82 12.66
N GLY A 243 0.58 -20.71 13.00
CA GLY A 243 1.96 -20.70 13.50
C GLY A 243 3.05 -21.03 12.47
N ARG A 244 2.71 -21.09 11.17
CA ARG A 244 3.70 -21.30 10.08
C ARG A 244 4.73 -20.17 9.99
N VAL A 245 4.34 -18.97 10.40
CA VAL A 245 5.16 -17.76 10.51
C VAL A 245 4.90 -17.08 11.87
N ALA A 246 5.82 -16.22 12.30
CA ALA A 246 5.69 -15.46 13.53
C ALA A 246 5.26 -14.02 13.23
N ILE A 247 4.01 -13.67 13.56
CA ILE A 247 3.53 -12.29 13.47
C ILE A 247 4.24 -11.49 14.57
N VAL A 248 5.24 -10.70 14.19
CA VAL A 248 5.99 -9.86 15.13
C VAL A 248 5.41 -8.45 15.22
N ARG A 249 4.71 -7.99 14.19
CA ARG A 249 4.02 -6.70 14.14
C ARG A 249 2.68 -6.83 13.44
N SER A 250 1.75 -5.96 13.78
CA SER A 250 0.48 -5.89 13.08
C SER A 250 -0.10 -4.49 13.03
N LEU A 251 -0.94 -4.26 12.03
CA LEU A 251 -1.82 -3.10 11.92
C LEU A 251 -3.22 -3.58 11.55
N VAL A 252 -4.23 -3.00 12.19
CA VAL A 252 -5.65 -3.28 11.93
C VAL A 252 -6.38 -1.96 11.81
N GLY A 253 -7.08 -1.73 10.70
CA GLY A 253 -7.81 -0.48 10.45
C GLY A 253 -7.89 -0.12 8.98
N ASN A 254 -8.30 1.12 8.68
CA ASN A 254 -8.38 1.63 7.32
C ASN A 254 -7.11 2.42 7.00
N TYR A 255 -6.27 1.86 6.11
CA TYR A 255 -4.99 2.48 5.73
C TYR A 255 -4.86 2.70 4.23
N VAL A 256 -5.43 1.80 3.42
CA VAL A 256 -5.53 1.90 1.96
C VAL A 256 -6.98 1.57 1.57
N THR A 257 -7.81 2.61 1.47
CA THR A 257 -9.25 2.43 1.25
C THR A 257 -9.64 2.38 -0.22
N SER A 258 -10.91 2.12 -0.47
CA SER A 258 -11.58 2.31 -1.76
C SER A 258 -12.92 2.98 -1.49
N LEU A 259 -12.87 4.26 -1.16
CA LEU A 259 -14.05 5.08 -0.80
C LEU A 259 -14.93 4.42 0.29
N ASP A 260 -16.17 4.08 -0.06
CA ASP A 260 -17.19 3.47 0.79
C ASP A 260 -17.32 1.95 0.60
N MET A 261 -16.33 1.29 0.00
CA MET A 261 -16.33 -0.15 -0.18
C MET A 261 -16.35 -0.90 1.17
N ALA A 262 -17.33 -1.77 1.36
CA ALA A 262 -17.32 -2.77 2.41
C ALA A 262 -16.47 -3.95 1.95
N GLY A 263 -15.45 -4.29 2.73
CA GLY A 263 -14.43 -5.27 2.39
C GLY A 263 -13.12 -5.06 3.14
N CYS A 264 -12.16 -5.94 2.92
CA CYS A 264 -10.84 -5.83 3.51
C CYS A 264 -9.78 -6.51 2.65
N SER A 265 -8.51 -6.17 2.88
CA SER A 265 -7.37 -6.93 2.42
C SER A 265 -6.54 -7.44 3.59
N LEU A 266 -5.90 -8.58 3.36
CA LEU A 266 -4.81 -9.07 4.19
C LEU A 266 -3.51 -8.83 3.44
N THR A 267 -2.50 -8.35 4.16
CA THR A 267 -1.14 -8.15 3.64
C THR A 267 -0.16 -8.78 4.61
N LEU A 268 0.75 -9.61 4.09
CA LEU A 268 1.86 -10.18 4.84
C LEU A 268 3.16 -9.65 4.27
N ALA A 269 4.00 -9.06 5.11
CA ALA A 269 5.36 -8.68 4.76
C ALA A 269 6.36 -9.52 5.57
N LEU A 270 7.30 -10.17 4.90
CA LEU A 270 8.41 -10.87 5.55
C LEU A 270 9.45 -9.85 5.98
N LEU A 271 9.83 -9.90 7.27
CA LEU A 271 10.76 -8.95 7.86
C LEU A 271 12.04 -9.67 8.26
N ASP A 272 13.18 -9.18 7.76
CA ASP A 272 14.45 -9.42 8.44
C ASP A 272 14.66 -8.42 9.58
N ASP A 273 15.79 -8.55 10.29
CA ASP A 273 16.08 -7.69 11.44
C ASP A 273 16.28 -6.22 11.04
N GLU A 274 16.80 -5.95 9.84
CA GLU A 274 16.97 -4.60 9.32
C GLU A 274 15.61 -3.94 9.06
N MET A 275 14.73 -4.61 8.31
CA MET A 275 13.38 -4.13 8.00
C MET A 275 12.54 -3.94 9.26
N LEU A 276 12.65 -4.85 10.23
CA LEU A 276 11.97 -4.73 11.52
C LEU A 276 12.44 -3.49 12.30
N ASN A 277 13.75 -3.21 12.31
CA ASN A 277 14.28 -2.00 12.96
C ASN A 277 13.75 -0.72 12.31
N TYR A 278 13.64 -0.67 10.97
CA TYR A 278 13.07 0.47 10.25
C TYR A 278 11.56 0.59 10.44
N TRP A 279 10.84 -0.52 10.56
CA TRP A 279 9.43 -0.49 10.95
C TRP A 279 9.27 0.15 12.34
N ASP A 280 10.04 -0.31 13.32
CA ASP A 280 9.97 0.19 14.71
C ASP A 280 10.51 1.61 14.89
N ALA A 281 11.30 2.11 13.94
CA ALA A 281 11.83 3.47 13.98
C ALA A 281 10.69 4.52 14.06
N PRO A 282 10.91 5.66 14.75
CA PRO A 282 9.89 6.68 14.95
C PRO A 282 9.22 7.16 13.66
N VAL A 283 7.92 7.37 13.73
CA VAL A 283 7.11 7.94 12.65
C VAL A 283 6.13 8.95 13.24
N HIS A 284 5.95 10.07 12.53
CA HIS A 284 5.00 11.11 12.92
C HIS A 284 4.31 11.67 11.67
N THR A 285 3.22 11.00 11.29
CA THR A 285 2.29 11.41 10.23
C THR A 285 0.88 11.58 10.82
N ALA A 286 -0.09 11.95 10.00
CA ALA A 286 -1.48 12.06 10.46
C ALA A 286 -2.11 10.69 10.77
N ALA A 287 -1.70 9.64 10.03
CA ALA A 287 -2.29 8.30 10.15
C ALA A 287 -1.41 7.28 10.89
N LEU A 288 -0.09 7.49 10.98
CA LEU A 288 0.83 6.62 11.74
C LEU A 288 1.70 7.44 12.69
N ARG A 289 1.72 7.04 13.96
CA ARG A 289 2.49 7.74 14.99
C ARG A 289 2.98 6.81 16.10
N TRP A 290 4.30 6.69 16.24
CA TRP A 290 4.95 6.04 17.39
C TRP A 290 6.40 6.49 17.53
N GLY A 291 7.00 6.21 18.70
CA GLY A 291 8.40 6.55 19.00
C GLY A 291 8.68 8.05 19.07
N CYS A 292 7.64 8.87 19.23
CA CYS A 292 7.70 10.33 19.33
C CYS A 292 7.66 10.82 20.77
#